data_AF-A0A3D6ET69-F1
#
_entry.id   AF-A0A3D6ET69-F1
#
_cell.length_a   1.000
_cell.length_b   1.000
_cell.length_c   1.000
_cell.angle_alpha   90.00
_cell.angle_beta   90.00
_cell.angle_gamma   90.00
#
_symmetry.space_group_name_H-M   'P 1'
#
loop_
_entity.id
_entity.type
_entity.pdbx_description
1 polymer ?
#
loop_
_entity_poly.entity_id
_entity_poly.type
_entity_poly.pdbx_seq_one_letter_code
_entity_poly.pdbx_strand_id
1 'polypeptide(L)' 'INYDLLTPDHYVYDLIYNPARTMFLQKAEMRNAHFKNGLEMLHIQAEKSWAIWNN' A
#
# COMPACT_ATOMS: atom_id res chain seq x y z
N ILE A 1 7.07 2.89 14.21
CA ILE A 1 5.74 2.23 14.33
C ILE A 1 5.90 1.06 15.29
N ASN A 2 5.03 0.92 16.28
CA ASN A 2 5.05 -0.27 17.13
C ASN A 2 4.28 -1.40 16.43
N TYR A 3 5.00 -2.33 15.81
CA TYR A 3 4.40 -3.46 15.08
C TYR A 3 3.72 -4.47 16.00
N ASP A 4 3.96 -4.41 17.31
CA ASP A 4 3.34 -5.33 18.26
C ASP A 4 1.84 -5.13 18.41
N LEU A 5 1.37 -3.93 18.06
CA LEU A 5 -0.04 -3.55 18.10
C LEU A 5 -0.81 -3.93 16.83
N LEU A 6 -0.13 -4.43 15.79
CA LEU A 6 -0.80 -4.90 14.58
C LEU A 6 -1.55 -6.20 14.87
N THR A 7 -2.84 -6.18 14.58
CA THR A 7 -3.74 -7.34 14.64
C THR A 7 -4.24 -7.69 13.22
N PRO A 8 -4.81 -8.89 13.02
CA PRO A 8 -5.44 -9.26 11.75
C PRO A 8 -6.55 -8.30 11.28
N ASP A 9 -7.18 -7.57 12.21
CA ASP A 9 -8.23 -6.59 11.90
C ASP A 9 -7.70 -5.29 11.27
N HIS A 10 -6.38 -5.07 11.32
CA HIS A 10 -5.78 -3.88 10.74
C HIS A 10 -5.58 -4.04 9.23
N TYR A 11 -5.82 -2.94 8.51
CA TYR A 11 -5.46 -2.81 7.10
C TYR A 11 -4.30 -1.83 6.95
N VAL A 12 -3.16 -2.35 6.56
CA VAL A 12 -1.91 -1.60 6.42
C VAL A 12 -1.72 -1.16 4.97
N TYR A 13 -1.75 0.14 4.74
CA TYR A 13 -1.50 0.71 3.42
C TYR A 13 -0.14 1.40 3.38
N ASP A 14 0.71 1.03 2.43
CA ASP A 14 1.99 1.69 2.17
C ASP A 14 1.95 2.36 0.79
N LEU A 15 2.37 3.61 0.70
CA LEU A 15 2.40 4.36 -0.57
C LEU A 15 3.66 4.06 -1.39
N ILE A 16 4.65 3.40 -0.79
CA ILE A 16 5.84 2.94 -1.50
C ILE A 16 5.45 1.75 -2.40
N TYR A 17 5.77 1.87 -3.68
CA TYR A 17 5.54 0.80 -4.67
C TYR A 17 6.82 0.05 -5.03
N ASN A 18 7.99 0.66 -4.84
CA ASN A 18 9.29 0.04 -5.09
C ASN A 18 10.23 0.31 -3.89
N PRO A 19 10.65 -0.73 -3.14
CA PRO A 19 10.34 -2.15 -3.33
C PRO A 19 8.85 -2.47 -3.06
N ALA A 20 8.31 -3.49 -3.74
CA ALA A 20 6.90 -3.87 -3.62
C ALA A 20 6.52 -4.38 -2.21
N ARG A 21 7.51 -4.84 -1.43
CA ARG A 21 7.39 -5.37 -0.06
C ARG A 21 8.32 -4.60 0.86
N THR A 22 7.85 -3.51 1.42
CA THR A 22 8.59 -2.75 2.43
C THR A 22 8.66 -3.51 3.76
N MET A 23 9.57 -3.10 4.65
CA MET A 23 9.62 -3.65 6.00
C MET A 23 8.27 -3.50 6.73
N PHE A 24 7.51 -2.44 6.45
CA PHE A 24 6.21 -2.24 7.08
C PHE A 24 5.21 -3.32 6.63
N LEU A 25 5.10 -3.56 5.32
CA LEU A 25 4.22 -4.60 4.77
C LEU A 25 4.65 -6.00 5.22
N GLN A 26 5.95 -6.26 5.29
CA GLN A 26 6.47 -7.54 5.82
C GLN A 26 6.07 -7.73 7.30
N LYS A 27 6.18 -6.69 8.14
CA LYS A 27 5.76 -6.77 9.55
C LYS A 27 4.25 -6.93 9.71
N ALA A 28 3.45 -6.31 8.84
CA ALA A 28 2.01 -6.50 8.78
C ALA A 28 1.64 -7.95 8.38
N GLU A 29 2.29 -8.47 7.35
CA GLU A 29 2.11 -9.85 6.88
C GLU A 29 2.48 -10.87 7.97
N MET A 30 3.59 -10.69 8.67
CA MET A 30 3.98 -11.54 9.81
C MET A 30 2.93 -11.58 10.93
N ARG A 31 2.05 -10.57 11.01
CA ARG A 31 0.96 -10.48 11.99
C ARG A 31 -0.40 -10.88 11.43
N ASN A 32 -0.45 -11.40 10.20
CA ASN A 32 -1.68 -11.69 9.47
C ASN A 32 -2.60 -10.47 9.29
N ALA A 33 -2.05 -9.25 9.40
CA ALA A 33 -2.79 -8.04 9.06
C ALA A 33 -2.97 -7.96 7.54
N HIS A 34 -4.09 -7.44 7.09
CA HIS A 34 -4.29 -7.14 5.68
C HIS A 34 -3.34 -6.01 5.28
N PHE A 35 -2.80 -6.07 4.06
CA PHE A 35 -1.89 -5.03 3.59
C PHE A 35 -2.01 -4.78 2.09
N LYS A 36 -1.60 -3.57 1.66
CA LYS A 36 -1.55 -3.17 0.24
C LYS A 36 -0.44 -2.14 0.01
N ASN A 37 0.20 -2.21 -1.16
CA ASN A 37 1.27 -1.30 -1.54
C ASN A 37 0.77 -0.16 -2.46
N GLY A 38 1.70 0.74 -2.81
CA GLY A 38 1.37 1.96 -3.55
C GLY A 38 1.16 1.77 -5.05
N LEU A 39 1.40 0.59 -5.61
CA LEU A 39 1.45 0.40 -7.06
C LEU A 39 0.09 0.68 -7.72
N GLU A 40 -0.99 0.21 -7.12
CA GLU A 40 -2.33 0.45 -7.67
C GLU A 40 -2.69 1.95 -7.65
N MET A 41 -2.30 2.66 -6.58
CA MET A 41 -2.48 4.11 -6.50
C MET A 41 -1.69 4.83 -7.61
N LEU A 42 -0.46 4.40 -7.89
CA LEU A 42 0.36 4.94 -8.99
C LEU A 42 -0.30 4.76 -10.37
N HIS A 43 -0.98 3.64 -10.60
CA HIS A 43 -1.73 3.43 -11.84
C HIS A 43 -3.00 4.31 -11.88
N ILE A 44 -3.79 4.32 -10.81
CA ILE A 44 -5.03 5.11 -10.75
C ILE A 44 -4.74 6.60 -11.00
N GLN A 45 -3.69 7.16 -10.40
CA GLN A 45 -3.35 8.57 -10.61
C GLN A 45 -2.86 8.86 -12.03
N ALA A 46 -2.19 7.91 -12.70
CA ALA A 46 -1.81 8.04 -14.10
C ALA A 46 -3.05 8.04 -15.02
N GLU A 47 -3.97 7.09 -14.83
CA GLU A 47 -5.22 7.01 -15.60
C GLU A 47 -6.11 8.24 -15.40
N LYS A 48 -6.22 8.74 -14.16
CA LYS A 48 -6.98 9.97 -13.86
C LYS A 48 -6.34 11.19 -14.50
N SER A 49 -5.01 11.30 -14.47
CA SER A 49 -4.30 12.38 -15.14
C SER A 49 -4.51 12.30 -16.65
N TRP A 50 -4.36 11.12 -17.24
CA TRP A 50 -4.60 10.90 -18.68
C TRP A 50 -6.00 11.35 -19.10
N ALA A 51 -7.04 10.99 -18.33
CA ALA A 51 -8.41 11.43 -18.59
C ALA A 51 -8.59 12.96 -18.51
N ILE A 52 -7.85 13.66 -17.65
CA ILE A 52 -7.88 15.13 -17.58
C ILE A 52 -7.20 15.75 -18.81
N TRP A 53 -6.05 15.22 -19.24
CA TRP A 53 -5.28 15.76 -20.37
C TRP A 53 -5.92 15.52 -21.74
N ASN A 54 -6.80 14.52 -21.87
CA ASN A 54 -7.45 14.16 -23.14
C ASN A 54 -8.93 14.61 -23.23
N ASN A 55 -9.40 15.44 -22.29
CA ASN A 55 -10.66 16.17 -22.36
C ASN A 55 -10.40 17.63 -22.72
#